data_AF-A0A8S0FTM8-F1
#
_entry.id   AF-A0A8S0FTM8-F1
#
_cell.length_a   1.000
_cell.length_b   1.000
_cell.length_c   1.000
_cell.angle_alpha   90.00
_cell.angle_beta   90.00
_cell.angle_gamma   90.00
#
_symmetry.space_group_name_H-M   'P 1'
#
loop_
_entity.id
_entity.type
_entity.pdbx_description
1 polymer ?
#
loop_
_entity_poly.entity_id
_entity_poly.type
_entity_poly.pdbx_seq_one_letter_code
_entity_poly.pdbx_strand_id
1 'polypeptide(L)' 'MFDFSKVVDRHGTWCTQWDYVADRFGTADLLPFTISDMDFATAPCIIEALSEI' A
#
# COMPACT_ATOMS: atom_id res chain seq x y z
N MET A 1 -15.18 4.63 13.08
CA MET A 1 -15.63 4.23 11.72
C MET A 1 -14.44 4.31 10.80
N PHE A 2 -14.25 3.35 9.90
CA PHE A 2 -13.15 3.36 8.93
C PHE A 2 -13.52 4.20 7.72
N ASP A 3 -12.59 5.01 7.22
CA ASP A 3 -12.72 5.71 5.95
C ASP A 3 -11.89 4.98 4.88
N PHE A 4 -12.54 4.10 4.12
CA PHE A 4 -11.93 3.37 3.02
C PHE A 4 -11.89 4.18 1.71
N SER A 5 -12.50 5.37 1.68
CA SER A 5 -12.43 6.26 0.51
C SER A 5 -11.18 7.15 0.54
N LYS A 6 -10.51 7.24 1.70
CA LYS A 6 -9.24 7.94 1.84
C LYS A 6 -8.17 7.30 0.96
N VAL A 7 -7.66 8.06 0.00
CA VAL A 7 -6.51 7.68 -0.81
C VAL A 7 -5.25 7.70 0.06
N VAL A 8 -4.48 6.61 0.00
CA VAL A 8 -3.17 6.48 0.65
C VAL A 8 -2.12 6.36 -0.46
N ASP A 9 -1.23 7.34 -0.57
CA ASP A 9 -0.10 7.25 -1.48
C ASP A 9 0.94 6.26 -0.93
N ARG A 10 1.25 5.22 -1.70
CA ARG A 10 2.18 4.15 -1.34
C ARG A 10 3.49 4.21 -2.13
N HIS A 11 3.70 5.22 -2.98
CA HIS A 11 4.97 5.38 -3.68
C HIS A 11 6.11 5.70 -2.70
N GLY A 12 7.28 5.13 -2.94
CA GLY A 12 8.46 5.31 -2.09
C GLY A 12 8.34 4.64 -0.72
N THR A 13 7.39 3.72 -0.55
CA THR A 13 7.18 2.98 0.72
C THR A 13 7.76 1.58 0.71
N TRP A 14 8.52 1.21 -0.34
CA TRP A 14 9.00 -0.14 -0.61
C TRP A 14 7.87 -1.12 -0.92
N CYS A 15 6.76 -0.61 -1.45
CA CYS A 15 5.59 -1.40 -1.79
C CYS A 15 5.81 -2.07 -3.14
N THR A 16 5.86 -3.40 -3.18
CA THR A 16 6.05 -4.13 -4.45
C THR A 16 4.99 -3.87 -5.49
N GLN A 17 3.76 -3.57 -5.07
CA GLN A 17 2.68 -3.24 -5.99
C GLN A 17 2.94 -1.93 -6.73
N TRP A 18 3.53 -0.93 -6.08
CA TRP A 18 3.67 0.43 -6.61
C TRP A 18 5.10 0.78 -7.06
N ASP A 19 6.12 0.35 -6.30
CA ASP A 19 7.51 0.75 -6.52
C ASP A 19 8.26 -0.16 -7.52
N TYR A 20 7.80 -1.40 -7.72
CA TYR A 20 8.45 -2.39 -8.61
C TYR A 20 7.60 -2.74 -9.84
N VAL A 21 6.70 -1.85 -10.25
CA VAL A 21 5.81 -2.04 -11.42
C VAL A 21 6.59 -2.23 -12.70
N ALA A 22 7.55 -1.34 -12.97
CA ALA A 22 8.36 -1.39 -14.19
C ALA A 22 9.20 -2.67 -14.27
N ASP A 23 9.77 -3.11 -13.14
CA ASP A 23 10.58 -4.33 -13.06
C ASP A 23 9.74 -5.59 -13.35
N ARG A 24 8.47 -5.59 -12.92
CA ARG A 24 7.57 -6.73 -13.03
C ARG A 24 6.81 -6.80 -14.36
N PHE A 25 6.47 -5.66 -14.95
CA PHE A 25 5.61 -5.57 -16.14
C PHE A 25 6.29 -4.91 -17.35
N GLY A 26 7.54 -4.46 -17.22
CA GLY A 26 8.32 -3.85 -18.30
C GLY A 26 7.88 -2.43 -18.67
N THR A 27 6.94 -1.84 -17.94
CA THR A 27 6.38 -0.50 -18.20
C THR A 27 6.21 0.24 -16.87
N ALA A 28 6.73 1.46 -16.79
CA ALA A 28 6.53 2.34 -15.64
C ALA A 28 5.12 2.94 -15.63
N ASP A 29 4.72 3.54 -14.51
CA ASP A 29 3.49 4.35 -14.38
C ASP A 29 2.17 3.61 -14.70
N LEU A 30 2.15 2.29 -14.58
CA LEU A 30 0.90 1.52 -14.65
C LEU A 30 0.14 1.64 -13.34
N LEU A 31 -1.20 1.64 -13.42
CA LEU A 31 -2.07 1.47 -12.27
C LEU A 31 -2.15 -0.03 -11.89
N PRO A 32 -1.57 -0.46 -10.77
CA PRO A 32 -1.36 -1.87 -10.50
C PRO A 32 -2.54 -2.51 -9.74
N PHE A 33 -3.14 -3.56 -10.31
CA PHE A 33 -4.17 -4.41 -9.67
C PHE A 33 -3.75 -5.88 -9.69
N THR A 34 -2.60 -6.19 -9.08
CA THR A 34 -1.93 -7.48 -9.33
C THR A 34 -1.52 -8.26 -8.08
N ILE A 35 -1.18 -7.57 -6.98
CA ILE A 35 -0.76 -8.20 -5.73
C ILE A 35 -1.94 -8.22 -4.77
N SER A 36 -2.12 -9.32 -4.04
CA SER A 36 -3.24 -9.48 -3.10
C SER A 36 -2.99 -8.78 -1.75
N ASP A 37 -2.51 -7.53 -1.78
CA ASP A 37 -2.51 -6.62 -0.63
C ASP A 37 -3.59 -5.53 -0.80
N MET A 38 -3.60 -4.50 0.07
CA MET A 38 -4.62 -3.46 0.04
C MET A 38 -3.99 -2.07 0.09
N ASP A 39 -4.63 -1.11 -0.57
CA ASP A 39 -4.28 0.33 -0.49
C ASP A 39 -5.01 1.05 0.66
N PHE A 40 -5.27 0.34 1.75
CA PHE A 40 -5.87 0.89 2.97
C PHE A 40 -4.86 0.94 4.11
N ALA A 41 -5.03 1.90 5.01
CA ALA A 41 -4.28 1.91 6.26
C ALA A 41 -4.63 0.68 7.11
N THR A 42 -3.63 0.15 7.83
CA THR A 42 -3.83 -0.91 8.82
C THR A 42 -4.79 -0.45 9.92
N ALA A 43 -5.54 -1.39 10.53
CA ALA A 43 -6.49 -1.05 11.59
C ALA A 43 -5.81 -0.36 12.79
N PRO A 44 -6.44 0.66 13.42
CA PRO A 44 -5.84 1.41 14.52
C PRO A 44 -5.34 0.55 15.67
N CYS A 45 -6.11 -0.47 16.08
CA CYS A 45 -5.71 -1.36 17.18
C CYS A 45 -4.42 -2.14 16.89
N ILE A 46 -4.12 -2.44 15.62
CA ILE A 46 -2.87 -3.11 15.23
C ILE A 46 -1.72 -2.11 15.26
N ILE A 47 -1.94 -0.89 14.78
CA ILE A 47 -0.93 0.19 14.80
C ILE A 47 -0.57 0.55 16.25
N GLU A 48 -1.58 0.68 17.11
CA GLU A 48 -1.42 0.93 18.54
C GLU A 48 -0.57 -0.18 19.19
N ALA A 49 -0.94 -1.44 18.98
CA ALA A 49 -0.19 -2.58 19.51
C ALA A 49 1.27 -2.64 19.02
N LEU A 50 1.56 -2.20 17.79
CA LEU A 50 2.92 -2.12 17.25
C LEU A 50 3.72 -0.91 17.78
N SER A 51 3.04 0.11 18.33
CA SER A 51 3.65 1.36 18.79
C SER A 51 3.93 1.37 20.30
N GLU A 52 3.46 0.38 21.04
CA GLU A 52 3.81 0.18 22.45
C GLU A 52 5.26 -0.31 22.55
N ILE A 53 6.14 0.50 23.17
CA ILE A 53 7.57 0.22 23.42
C ILE A 53 7.74 -0.41 24.80
#